data_AF-A0A699SJY8-F1
#
_entry.id   AF-A0A699SJY8-F1
#
_cell.length_a   1.000
_cell.length_b   1.000
_cell.length_c   1.000
_cell.angle_alpha   90.00
_cell.angle_beta   90.00
_cell.angle_gamma   90.00
#
_symmetry.space_group_name_H-M   'P 1'
#
loop_
_entity.id
_entity.type
_entity.pdbx_description
1 polymer ?
#
loop_
_entity_poly.entity_id
_entity_poly.type
_entity_poly.pdbx_seq_one_letter_code
_entity_poly.pdbx_strand_id
1 'polypeptide(L)'
;YGVDHHAYMNNLEMYVGDKLLFEYPIGQHDVVEVDCNDLQSCTVPPGAVRHTSGKDVIDIDKEGKRAFMCSVKDGQHCREGKMKFSYYFANNRPPALDSSASSEGSTGKQGGRKLGEEKLQGMAN
;
A
#
# COMPACT_ATOMS: atom_id res chain seq x y z
N TYR A 1 -16.44 -5.40 -1.67
CA TYR A 1 -15.55 -5.50 -2.85
C TYR A 1 -15.80 -4.30 -3.75
N GLY A 2 -14.78 -3.61 -4.24
CA GLY A 2 -14.97 -2.45 -5.12
C GLY A 2 -13.89 -1.36 -5.08
N VAL A 3 -12.82 -1.55 -4.31
CA VAL A 3 -11.68 -0.62 -4.25
C VAL A 3 -10.63 -1.03 -5.28
N ASP A 4 -10.19 -0.10 -6.12
CA ASP A 4 -9.00 -0.28 -6.96
C ASP A 4 -7.75 0.08 -6.14
N HIS A 5 -7.16 -0.94 -5.52
CA HIS A 5 -5.96 -0.75 -4.69
C HIS A 5 -4.76 -0.27 -5.50
N HIS A 6 -4.66 -0.60 -6.79
CA HIS A 6 -3.58 -0.10 -7.62
C HIS A 6 -3.74 1.41 -7.85
N ALA A 7 -4.91 1.87 -8.29
CA ALA A 7 -5.18 3.29 -8.47
C ALA A 7 -5.01 4.07 -7.15
N TYR A 8 -5.50 3.52 -6.03
CA TYR A 8 -5.30 4.12 -4.72
C TYR A 8 -3.81 4.30 -4.40
N MET A 9 -3.01 3.23 -4.51
CA MET A 9 -1.58 3.29 -4.20
C MET A 9 -0.83 4.27 -5.13
N ASN A 10 -1.20 4.36 -6.40
CA ASN A 10 -0.59 5.33 -7.33
C ASN A 10 -0.93 6.79 -7.00
N ASN A 11 -2.03 7.04 -6.26
CA ASN A 11 -2.34 8.37 -5.73
C ASN A 11 -1.59 8.68 -4.42
N LEU A 12 -0.85 7.71 -3.87
CA LEU A 12 0.03 7.91 -2.73
C LEU A 12 1.46 8.12 -3.24
N GLU A 13 2.10 9.18 -2.78
CA GLU A 13 3.55 9.32 -2.91
C GLU A 13 4.21 8.49 -1.80
N MET A 14 4.73 7.31 -2.16
CA MET A 14 5.36 6.37 -1.21
C MET A 14 6.80 6.09 -1.63
N TYR A 15 7.70 6.05 -0.65
CA TYR A 15 9.14 5.89 -0.87
C TYR A 15 9.74 4.89 0.12
N VAL A 16 11.00 4.55 -0.12
CA VAL A 16 11.80 3.81 0.87
C VAL A 16 11.90 4.63 2.17
N GLY A 17 11.70 3.95 3.29
CA GLY A 17 11.58 4.54 4.63
C GLY A 17 10.13 4.71 5.10
N ASP A 18 9.15 4.69 4.19
CA ASP A 18 7.73 4.72 4.55
C ASP A 18 7.26 3.33 5.05
N LYS A 19 6.05 3.30 5.62
CA LYS A 19 5.40 2.08 6.11
C LYS A 19 4.05 1.89 5.45
N LEU A 20 3.72 0.64 5.12
CA LEU A 20 2.39 0.23 4.71
C LEU A 20 1.64 -0.28 5.94
N LEU A 21 0.50 0.34 6.22
CA LEU A 21 -0.43 -0.16 7.20
C LEU A 21 -1.48 -1.04 6.49
N PHE A 22 -1.62 -2.25 7.00
CA PHE A 22 -2.69 -3.17 6.72
C PHE A 22 -3.57 -3.38 7.98
N GLU A 23 -4.89 -3.47 7.86
CA GLU A 23 -5.97 -3.31 8.84
C GLU A 23 -7.20 -3.90 8.16
N TYR A 24 -7.76 -4.92 8.76
CA TYR A 24 -8.85 -5.68 8.18
C TYR A 24 -9.45 -6.57 9.27
N PRO A 25 -10.71 -7.03 9.12
CA PRO A 25 -11.28 -7.96 10.09
C PRO A 25 -10.44 -9.24 10.20
N ILE A 26 -10.00 -9.55 11.42
CA ILE A 26 -9.19 -10.74 11.72
C ILE A 26 -9.90 -12.00 11.22
N GLY A 27 -9.16 -12.88 10.54
CA GLY A 27 -9.66 -14.14 10.00
C GLY A 27 -10.45 -14.01 8.69
N GLN A 28 -10.73 -12.80 8.20
CA GLN A 28 -11.38 -12.59 6.90
C GLN A 28 -10.37 -12.27 5.79
N HIS A 29 -9.28 -11.59 6.14
CA HIS A 29 -8.23 -11.21 5.22
C HIS A 29 -6.86 -11.52 5.83
N ASP A 30 -5.86 -11.48 4.97
CA ASP A 30 -4.44 -11.60 5.28
C ASP A 30 -3.68 -10.77 4.26
N VAL A 31 -2.38 -10.59 4.52
CA VAL A 31 -1.47 -9.96 3.58
C VAL A 31 -0.31 -10.90 3.34
N VAL A 32 -0.04 -11.18 2.07
CA VAL A 32 1.15 -11.87 1.60
C VAL A 32 1.90 -10.97 0.63
N GLU A 33 3.22 -10.90 0.80
CA GLU A 33 4.11 -10.36 -0.23
C GLU A 33 4.49 -11.50 -1.19
N VAL A 34 4.37 -11.23 -2.48
CA VAL A 34 4.65 -12.19 -3.56
C VAL A 34 5.41 -11.49 -4.68
N ASP A 35 5.93 -12.25 -5.65
CA ASP A 35 6.45 -11.64 -6.87
C ASP A 35 5.32 -11.18 -7.81
N CYS A 36 5.68 -10.44 -8.86
CA CYS A 36 4.70 -9.86 -9.78
C CYS A 36 3.94 -10.91 -10.60
N ASN A 37 4.54 -12.06 -10.90
CA ASN A 37 3.89 -13.13 -11.66
C ASN A 37 2.84 -13.85 -10.78
N ASP A 38 3.19 -14.12 -9.52
CA ASP A 38 2.26 -14.65 -8.53
C ASP A 38 1.12 -13.69 -8.24
N LEU A 39 1.38 -12.38 -8.18
CA LEU A 39 0.34 -11.35 -8.06
C LEU A 39 -0.62 -11.33 -9.27
N GLN A 40 -0.06 -11.45 -10.48
CA GLN A 40 -0.83 -11.40 -11.71
C GLN A 40 -1.79 -12.60 -11.79
N SER A 41 -1.27 -13.80 -11.51
CA SER A 41 -2.02 -15.06 -11.50
C SER A 41 -2.83 -15.29 -10.21
N CYS A 42 -2.60 -14.49 -9.17
CA CYS A 42 -3.09 -14.71 -7.81
C CYS A 42 -2.75 -16.10 -7.28
N THR A 43 -1.50 -16.51 -7.49
CA THR A 43 -0.93 -17.77 -7.02
C THR A 43 -0.33 -17.55 -5.65
N VAL A 44 -0.70 -18.38 -4.68
CA VAL A 44 -0.12 -18.32 -3.33
C VAL A 44 1.08 -19.26 -3.29
N PRO A 45 2.32 -18.75 -3.24
CA PRO A 45 3.49 -19.61 -3.28
C PRO A 45 3.59 -20.51 -2.04
N PRO A 46 4.18 -21.71 -2.16
CA PRO A 46 4.41 -22.58 -1.01
C PRO A 46 5.32 -21.88 0.00
N GLY A 47 4.94 -21.91 1.27
CA GLY A 47 5.69 -21.23 2.34
C GLY A 47 5.52 -19.72 2.39
N ALA A 48 4.57 -19.13 1.65
CA ALA A 48 4.26 -17.70 1.74
C ALA A 48 4.04 -17.27 3.21
N VAL A 49 4.76 -16.23 3.62
CA VAL A 49 4.60 -15.60 4.93
C VAL A 49 3.29 -14.81 4.91
N ARG A 50 2.40 -15.15 5.84
CA ARG A 50 1.08 -14.51 5.98
C ARG A 50 1.09 -13.61 7.19
N HIS A 51 0.73 -12.37 6.98
CA HIS A 51 0.37 -11.46 8.06
C HIS A 51 -1.14 -11.55 8.29
N THR A 52 -1.55 -11.76 9.54
CA THR A 52 -2.94 -12.11 9.89
C THR A 52 -3.43 -11.39 11.15
N SER A 53 -2.73 -10.37 11.63
CA SER A 53 -3.07 -9.73 12.91
C SER A 53 -4.32 -8.86 12.84
N GLY A 54 -4.78 -8.53 11.62
CA GLY A 54 -5.83 -7.55 11.38
C GLY A 54 -5.38 -6.10 11.57
N LYS A 55 -4.11 -5.87 11.94
CA LYS A 55 -3.41 -4.58 11.92
C LYS A 55 -1.89 -4.80 11.70
N ASP A 56 -1.49 -5.15 10.48
CA ASP A 56 -0.08 -5.40 10.14
C ASP A 56 0.61 -4.16 9.59
N VAL A 57 1.85 -3.94 10.00
CA VAL A 57 2.69 -2.85 9.47
C VAL A 57 3.87 -3.47 8.74
N ILE A 58 4.06 -3.10 7.48
CA ILE A 58 5.17 -3.54 6.64
C ILE A 58 6.05 -2.34 6.32
N ASP A 59 7.32 -2.43 6.72
CA ASP A 59 8.33 -1.42 6.42
C ASP A 59 8.79 -1.53 4.97
N ILE A 60 8.93 -0.39 4.30
CA ILE A 60 9.55 -0.30 2.97
C ILE A 60 11.02 0.04 3.16
N ASP A 61 11.87 -0.97 3.32
CA ASP A 61 13.29 -0.81 3.63
C ASP A 61 14.19 -0.79 2.38
N LYS A 62 13.64 -1.16 1.21
CA LYS A 62 14.39 -1.29 -0.04
C LYS A 62 13.64 -0.72 -1.23
N GLU A 63 14.41 -0.15 -2.15
CA GLU A 63 13.89 0.29 -3.44
C GLU A 63 13.53 -0.92 -4.30
N GLY A 64 12.44 -0.76 -5.06
CA GLY A 64 12.01 -1.74 -6.02
C GLY A 64 10.50 -1.91 -6.06
N LYS A 65 10.06 -2.76 -6.98
CA LYS A 65 8.65 -3.14 -7.07
C LYS A 65 8.34 -4.20 -6.03
N ARG A 66 7.36 -3.93 -5.17
CA ARG A 66 6.80 -4.89 -4.22
C ARG A 66 5.34 -5.17 -4.57
N ALA A 67 4.89 -6.39 -4.33
CA ALA A 67 3.58 -6.87 -4.73
C ALA A 67 2.91 -7.58 -3.55
N PHE A 68 1.67 -7.17 -3.25
CA PHE A 68 0.93 -7.63 -2.08
C PHE A 68 -0.46 -8.08 -2.49
N MET A 69 -0.94 -9.18 -1.89
CA MET A 69 -2.31 -9.67 -2.09
C MET A 69 -2.89 -10.34 -0.85
N CYS A 70 -4.20 -10.57 -0.87
CA CYS A 70 -4.88 -11.46 0.05
C CYS A 70 -4.88 -12.90 -0.49
N SER A 71 -4.38 -13.83 0.32
CA SER A 71 -4.22 -15.26 0.01
C SER A 71 -5.42 -16.12 0.39
N VAL A 72 -6.39 -15.55 1.11
CA VAL A 72 -7.61 -16.24 1.56
C VAL A 72 -8.33 -16.96 0.41
N LYS A 73 -8.79 -18.19 0.72
CA LYS A 73 -9.43 -19.13 -0.22
C LYS A 73 -8.54 -19.39 -1.44
N ASP A 74 -7.26 -19.68 -1.20
CA ASP A 74 -6.25 -19.96 -2.22
C ASP A 74 -6.21 -18.88 -3.31
N GLY A 75 -6.17 -17.62 -2.89
CA GLY A 75 -6.11 -16.45 -3.77
C GLY A 75 -7.45 -16.01 -4.39
N GLN A 76 -8.60 -16.52 -3.93
CA GLN A 76 -9.91 -16.07 -4.44
C GLN A 76 -10.13 -14.57 -4.22
N HIS A 77 -9.78 -14.06 -3.03
CA HIS A 77 -9.91 -12.63 -2.71
C HIS A 77 -9.04 -11.75 -3.63
N CYS A 78 -7.87 -12.25 -4.05
CA CYS A 78 -7.04 -11.61 -5.06
C CYS A 78 -7.71 -11.60 -6.45
N ARG A 79 -8.24 -12.75 -6.92
CA ARG A 79 -8.79 -12.90 -8.28
C ARG A 79 -10.10 -12.17 -8.47
N GLU A 80 -11.05 -12.42 -7.57
CA GLU A 80 -12.43 -11.98 -7.65
C GLU A 80 -12.63 -10.67 -6.90
N GLY A 81 -12.09 -10.59 -5.68
CA GLY A 81 -12.19 -9.41 -4.82
C GLY A 81 -11.25 -8.26 -5.21
N LYS A 82 -10.32 -8.51 -6.15
CA LYS A 82 -9.27 -7.56 -6.58
C LYS A 82 -8.41 -7.06 -5.42
N MET A 83 -8.27 -7.84 -4.35
CA MET A 83 -7.46 -7.52 -3.17
C MET A 83 -5.99 -7.76 -3.44
N LYS A 84 -5.42 -6.93 -4.32
CA LYS A 84 -4.05 -7.02 -4.78
C LYS A 84 -3.56 -5.66 -5.27
N PHE A 85 -2.28 -5.38 -5.08
CA PHE A 85 -1.61 -4.27 -5.74
C PHE A 85 -0.11 -4.54 -5.87
N SER A 86 0.54 -3.80 -6.77
CA SER A 86 1.99 -3.66 -6.78
C SER A 86 2.32 -2.18 -6.84
N TYR A 87 3.46 -1.80 -6.26
CA TYR A 87 3.94 -0.42 -6.27
C TYR A 87 5.47 -0.42 -6.36
N TYR A 88 6.02 0.55 -7.10
CA TYR A 88 7.47 0.76 -7.17
C TYR A 88 7.87 1.81 -6.13
N PHE A 89 8.60 1.40 -5.11
CA PHE A 89 9.09 2.30 -4.07
C PHE A 89 10.47 2.79 -4.48
N ALA A 90 10.60 4.10 -4.75
CA ALA A 90 11.87 4.72 -5.12
C ALA A 90 12.64 5.19 -3.88
N ASN A 91 13.97 5.24 -3.98
CA ASN A 91 14.83 5.87 -2.96
C ASN A 91 14.81 7.41 -3.03
N ASN A 92 14.54 7.97 -4.20
CA ASN A 92 14.59 9.42 -4.41
C ASN A 92 13.29 10.09 -3.99
N ARG A 93 13.08 10.21 -2.69
CA ARG A 93 12.02 11.05 -2.14
C ARG A 93 12.30 12.50 -2.56
N PRO A 94 11.41 13.15 -3.34
CA PRO A 94 11.58 14.56 -3.62
C PRO A 94 11.66 15.29 -2.28
N PRO A 95 12.58 16.26 -2.12
CA PRO A 95 12.65 17.04 -0.90
C PRO A 95 11.25 17.57 -0.62
N ALA A 96 10.75 17.34 0.60
CA ALA A 96 9.48 17.91 1.01
C ALA A 96 9.55 19.40 0.66
N LEU A 97 8.52 19.91 -0.04
CA LEU A 97 8.36 21.35 -0.25
C LEU A 97 8.22 21.98 1.14
N ASP A 98 9.36 22.28 1.77
CA ASP A 98 9.38 22.82 3.11
C ASP A 98 8.83 24.24 3.08
N SER A 99 7.88 24.47 3.97
CA SER A 99 7.13 25.70 4.15
C SER A 99 7.95 26.78 4.86
N SER A 100 9.19 27.01 4.42
CA SER A 100 10.11 27.98 5.02
C SER A 100 10.71 28.91 3.96
N ALA A 101 9.87 29.67 3.26
CA ALA A 101 10.24 30.96 2.67
C ALA A 101 9.02 31.88 2.66
N SER A 102 9.08 32.96 3.44
CA SER A 102 8.01 33.94 3.68
C SER A 102 7.65 34.79 2.45
N SER A 103 6.35 35.11 2.33
CA SER A 103 5.71 36.22 1.57
C SER A 103 5.78 36.12 0.03
N GLU A 104 4.75 36.25 -0.79
CA GLU A 104 3.48 37.00 -0.75
C GLU A 104 2.36 36.21 -1.46
N GLY A 105 1.11 36.58 -1.18
CA GLY A 105 -0.08 35.76 -1.45
C GLY A 105 -0.40 35.44 -2.91
N SER A 106 -1.06 34.30 -3.11
CA SER A 106 -2.15 34.18 -4.07
C SER A 106 -3.02 32.97 -3.73
N THR A 107 -4.32 33.20 -3.80
CA THR A 107 -5.42 32.29 -3.51
C THR A 107 -5.35 31.00 -4.33
N GLY A 108 -5.24 29.87 -3.64
CA GLY A 108 -5.41 28.54 -4.23
C GLY A 108 -5.69 27.54 -3.12
N LYS A 109 -6.95 27.11 -3.01
CA LYS A 109 -7.42 26.14 -2.00
C LYS A 109 -6.89 24.74 -2.34
N GLN A 110 -5.62 24.50 -2.05
CA GLN A 110 -5.02 23.18 -2.06
C GLN A 110 -5.08 22.64 -0.64
N GLY A 111 -5.98 21.67 -0.44
CA GLY A 111 -6.10 20.95 0.83
C GLY A 111 -4.87 20.08 1.03
N GLY A 112 -3.79 20.67 1.56
CA GLY A 112 -2.69 19.92 2.14
C GLY A 112 -3.21 19.06 3.28
N ARG A 113 -2.85 17.78 3.29
CA ARG A 113 -2.99 16.92 4.46
C ARG A 113 -1.64 16.30 4.78
N LYS A 114 -0.93 17.06 5.61
CA LYS A 114 -0.05 16.66 6.71
C LYS A 114 0.70 15.32 6.55
N LEU A 115 2.02 15.48 6.48
CA LEU A 115 3.01 14.47 6.83
C LEU A 115 2.77 13.97 8.26
N GLY A 116 2.73 12.64 8.45
CA GLY A 116 2.78 12.01 9.77
C GLY A 116 1.55 11.22 10.24
N GLU A 117 0.74 10.66 9.35
CA GLU A 117 -0.42 9.86 9.75
C GLU A 117 -0.35 8.47 9.11
N GLU A 118 -0.50 7.43 9.93
CA GLU A 118 -0.89 6.08 9.51
C GLU A 118 -1.86 6.19 8.33
N LYS A 119 -1.38 5.90 7.11
CA LYS A 119 -2.23 5.99 5.92
C LYS A 119 -3.17 4.80 5.97
N LEU A 120 -4.39 5.05 6.47
CA LEU A 120 -5.49 4.10 6.58
C LEU A 120 -5.74 3.40 5.22
N GLN A 121 -5.09 2.25 5.11
CA GLN A 121 -5.67 0.96 4.87
C GLN A 121 -6.23 0.54 3.50
N GLY A 122 -5.47 -0.34 2.83
CA GLY A 122 -5.91 -1.17 1.71
C GLY A 122 -6.08 -2.65 2.06
N MET A 123 -7.20 -3.24 1.59
CA MET A 123 -7.70 -4.62 1.75
C MET A 123 -8.72 -4.87 2.88
N ALA A 124 -9.39 -3.83 3.38
CA ALA A 124 -10.66 -4.02 4.08
C ALA A 124 -11.81 -4.07 3.06
N ASN A 125 -12.66 -5.10 3.12
CA ASN A 125 -14.02 -5.02 2.59
C ASN A 125 -14.94 -4.37 3.61
#